data_AF-A0A2S8D7J7-F1
#
_entry.id   AF-A0A2S8D7J7-F1
#
_cell.length_a   1.000
_cell.length_b   1.000
_cell.length_c   1.000
_cell.angle_alpha   90.00
_cell.angle_beta   90.00
_cell.angle_gamma   90.00
#
_symmetry.space_group_name_H-M   'P 1'
#
loop_
_entity.id
_entity.type
_entity.pdbx_description
1 polymer ?
#
loop_
_entity_poly.entity_id
_entity_poly.type
_entity_poly.pdbx_seq_one_letter_code
_entity_poly.pdbx_strand_id
1 'polypeptide(L)'
;MMSFQKIAVERFDRRWNTERTVLLRLPQEDMCQTFGLPSSVKYESDGGPGIARIMAFLMGSSEALRDRYDFMKFQVFQWLIGATDGHAKNFSVFIQAGGSYRLTPFYDIISAFPVLGGTGIHISDLKLAMGLNASKGKKMAIDKIYPRHFLATATVLRFPEVQMHEILSDFARMIPAALDNVKTSLPTDFPENVVTAVETNVLRLHGRLSREYGSK
;
A
#
# COMPACT_ATOMS: atom_id res chain seq x y z
N MET A 1 8.35 -32.89 16.86
CA MET A 1 9.27 -31.73 16.75
C MET A 1 8.43 -30.56 16.25
N MET A 2 8.25 -29.49 17.04
CA MET A 2 7.49 -28.32 16.59
C MET A 2 8.27 -27.61 15.48
N SER A 3 7.69 -27.50 14.28
CA SER A 3 8.23 -26.68 13.21
C SER A 3 7.86 -25.21 13.46
N PHE A 4 8.81 -24.30 13.28
CA PHE A 4 8.58 -22.86 13.38
C PHE A 4 8.66 -22.25 11.98
N GLN A 5 7.57 -21.69 11.48
CA GLN A 5 7.57 -20.87 10.27
C GLN A 5 7.82 -19.39 10.63
N LYS A 6 8.69 -18.73 9.87
CA LYS A 6 9.06 -17.32 10.04
C LYS A 6 9.25 -16.68 8.66
N ILE A 7 9.04 -15.36 8.60
CA ILE A 7 9.35 -14.56 7.41
C ILE A 7 10.60 -13.73 7.71
N ALA A 8 11.64 -13.90 6.90
CA ALA A 8 12.85 -13.09 6.96
C ALA A 8 12.81 -12.08 5.80
N VAL A 9 12.71 -10.79 6.15
CA VAL A 9 12.65 -9.69 5.17
C VAL A 9 14.03 -9.03 5.12
N GLU A 10 14.56 -8.86 3.91
CA GLU A 10 15.79 -8.09 3.71
C GLU A 10 15.58 -6.63 4.10
N ARG A 11 16.46 -6.10 4.95
CA ARG A 11 16.38 -4.72 5.44
C ARG A 11 16.89 -3.74 4.38
N PHE A 12 16.01 -2.89 3.87
CA PHE A 12 16.37 -1.83 2.92
C PHE A 12 17.11 -0.64 3.55
N ASP A 13 17.22 -0.58 4.88
CA ASP A 13 18.05 0.39 5.61
C ASP A 13 19.47 -0.12 5.92
N ARG A 14 19.88 -1.20 5.23
CA ARG A 14 21.21 -1.78 5.29
C ARG A 14 21.75 -1.93 3.87
N ARG A 15 23.05 -1.69 3.69
CA ARG A 15 23.70 -1.86 2.39
C ARG A 15 25.16 -2.25 2.56
N TRP A 16 25.57 -3.34 1.94
CA TRP A 16 26.99 -3.67 1.84
C TRP A 16 27.71 -2.63 0.98
N ASN A 17 28.94 -2.27 1.36
CA ASN A 17 29.84 -1.64 0.41
C ASN A 17 30.16 -2.60 -0.75
N THR A 18 30.73 -2.09 -1.83
CA THR A 18 31.02 -2.88 -3.05
C THR A 18 31.84 -4.15 -2.77
N GLU A 19 32.81 -4.06 -1.86
CA GLU A 19 33.71 -5.16 -1.47
C GLU A 19 33.09 -6.13 -0.44
N ARG A 20 31.88 -5.85 0.06
CA ARG A 20 31.19 -6.63 1.11
C ARG A 20 31.98 -6.80 2.41
N THR A 21 32.83 -5.84 2.73
CA THR A 21 33.63 -5.79 3.96
C THR A 21 32.95 -5.00 5.07
N VAL A 22 32.03 -4.09 4.72
CA VAL A 22 31.32 -3.23 5.66
C VAL A 22 29.83 -3.21 5.34
N LEU A 23 29.01 -3.49 6.35
CA LEU A 23 27.55 -3.34 6.27
C LEU A 23 27.14 -1.96 6.80
N LEU A 24 26.83 -1.05 5.88
CA LEU A 24 26.41 0.31 6.18
C LEU A 24 24.95 0.34 6.66
N ARG A 25 24.65 1.30 7.54
CA ARG A 25 23.27 1.67 7.90
C ARG A 25 22.86 2.90 7.09
N LEU A 26 21.65 2.89 6.55
CA LEU A 26 21.08 4.02 5.84
C LEU A 26 20.10 4.74 6.79
N PRO A 27 20.26 6.05 7.05
CA PRO A 27 19.33 6.81 7.86
C PRO A 27 17.91 6.77 7.28
N GLN A 28 16.93 6.45 8.13
CA GLN A 28 15.52 6.43 7.77
C GLN A 28 14.66 6.76 8.99
N GLU A 29 13.45 7.24 8.74
CA GLU A 29 12.42 7.48 9.75
C GLU A 29 11.01 7.30 9.16
N ASP A 30 10.05 6.95 10.01
CA ASP A 30 8.66 6.77 9.63
C ASP A 30 7.86 8.09 9.61
N MET A 31 6.68 8.11 8.98
CA MET A 31 5.91 9.36 8.86
C MET A 31 5.44 9.93 10.21
N CYS A 32 5.29 9.13 11.27
CA CYS A 32 5.01 9.69 12.59
C CYS A 32 6.22 10.48 13.09
N GLN A 33 7.42 9.93 12.97
CA GLN A 33 8.67 10.60 13.36
C GLN A 33 8.92 11.86 12.54
N THR A 34 8.79 11.79 11.21
CA THR A 34 8.95 12.93 10.30
C THR A 34 8.02 14.10 10.66
N PHE A 35 6.82 13.81 11.16
CA PHE A 35 5.87 14.84 11.59
C PHE A 35 5.93 15.18 13.08
N GLY A 36 6.86 14.61 13.85
CA GLY A 36 7.00 14.81 15.29
C GLY A 36 5.81 14.29 16.10
N LEU A 37 5.15 13.24 15.62
CA LEU A 37 3.93 12.68 16.21
C LEU A 37 4.24 11.43 17.06
N PRO A 38 3.53 11.23 18.19
CA PRO A 38 3.65 10.00 18.97
C PRO A 38 3.04 8.81 18.22
N SER A 39 3.49 7.59 18.55
CA SER A 39 2.97 6.38 17.91
C SER A 39 1.48 6.11 18.19
N SER A 40 0.91 6.74 19.22
CA SER A 40 -0.52 6.60 19.57
C SER A 40 -1.46 7.20 18.53
N VAL A 41 -0.98 8.14 17.70
CA VAL A 41 -1.77 8.79 16.63
C VAL A 41 -1.34 8.31 15.24
N LYS A 42 -0.91 7.05 15.12
CA LYS A 42 -0.48 6.49 13.83
C LYS A 42 -1.62 6.33 12.82
N TYR A 43 -2.86 6.14 13.29
CA TYR A 43 -4.04 6.01 12.44
C TYR A 43 -4.68 7.37 12.14
N GLU A 44 -5.20 7.53 10.93
CA GLU A 44 -5.93 8.75 10.53
C GLU A 44 -7.18 8.99 11.39
N SER A 45 -7.86 7.91 11.82
CA SER A 45 -9.01 7.99 12.73
C SER A 45 -8.68 8.62 14.08
N ASP A 46 -7.43 8.51 14.51
CA ASP A 46 -6.94 8.98 15.80
C ASP A 46 -6.22 10.34 15.66
N GLY A 47 -6.37 11.01 14.51
CA GLY A 47 -5.73 12.30 14.21
C GLY A 47 -4.38 12.19 13.49
N GLY A 48 -3.98 10.99 13.08
CA GLY A 48 -2.75 10.73 12.34
C GLY A 48 -2.73 11.28 10.91
N PRO A 49 -1.54 11.29 10.27
CA PRO A 49 -1.39 11.77 8.90
C PRO A 49 -2.05 10.81 7.91
N GLY A 50 -2.92 11.36 7.06
CA GLY A 50 -3.52 10.64 5.93
C GLY A 50 -2.84 10.90 4.60
N ILE A 51 -3.45 10.36 3.53
CA ILE A 51 -2.99 10.52 2.14
C ILE A 51 -2.70 11.99 1.82
N ALA A 52 -3.59 12.91 2.20
CA ALA A 52 -3.44 14.32 1.87
C ALA A 52 -2.17 14.95 2.48
N ARG A 53 -1.90 14.67 3.75
CA ARG A 53 -0.74 15.22 4.47
C ARG A 53 0.56 14.61 3.95
N ILE A 54 0.57 13.30 3.70
CA ILE A 54 1.74 12.61 3.15
C ILE A 54 2.02 13.07 1.71
N MET A 55 1.00 13.16 0.84
CA MET A 55 1.19 13.65 -0.54
C MET A 55 1.70 15.09 -0.59
N ALA A 56 1.24 15.96 0.31
CA ALA A 56 1.77 17.31 0.44
C ALA A 56 3.25 17.31 0.87
N PHE A 57 3.61 16.46 1.84
CA PHE A 57 4.99 16.28 2.28
C PHE A 57 5.90 15.72 1.16
N LEU A 58 5.42 14.76 0.38
CA LEU A 58 6.17 14.17 -0.73
C LEU A 58 6.44 15.16 -1.88
N MET A 59 5.81 16.33 -1.91
CA MET A 59 6.22 17.41 -2.83
C MET A 59 7.65 17.91 -2.57
N GLY A 60 8.15 17.79 -1.34
CA GLY A 60 9.52 18.17 -0.97
C GLY A 60 10.54 17.03 -1.09
N SER A 61 10.13 15.84 -1.54
CA SER A 61 11.05 14.73 -1.76
C SER A 61 12.04 15.05 -2.89
N SER A 62 13.26 14.52 -2.79
CA SER A 62 14.25 14.55 -3.87
C SER A 62 13.77 13.84 -5.14
N GLU A 63 12.79 12.94 -5.01
CA GLU A 63 12.16 12.15 -6.08
C GLU A 63 10.64 12.42 -6.15
N ALA A 64 10.21 13.65 -5.85
CA ALA A 64 8.80 14.01 -5.62
C ALA A 64 7.80 13.46 -6.63
N LEU A 65 8.09 13.52 -7.93
CA LEU A 65 7.20 13.00 -8.98
C LEU A 65 7.00 11.48 -8.84
N ARG A 66 8.09 10.75 -8.66
CA ARG A 66 8.07 9.29 -8.52
C ARG A 66 7.44 8.88 -7.20
N ASP A 67 7.83 9.49 -6.09
CA ASP A 67 7.34 9.11 -4.77
C ASP A 67 5.83 9.33 -4.64
N ARG A 68 5.31 10.42 -5.21
CA ARG A 68 3.86 10.67 -5.26
C ARG A 68 3.12 9.65 -6.12
N TYR A 69 3.70 9.27 -7.27
CA TYR A 69 3.15 8.23 -8.13
C TYR A 69 3.11 6.87 -7.43
N ASP A 70 4.25 6.43 -6.88
CA ASP A 70 4.40 5.15 -6.20
C ASP A 70 3.48 5.08 -4.97
N PHE A 71 3.35 6.18 -4.21
CA PHE A 71 2.44 6.26 -3.07
C PHE A 71 0.96 6.12 -3.47
N MET A 72 0.51 6.80 -4.53
CA MET A 72 -0.86 6.69 -5.03
C MET A 72 -1.13 5.30 -5.63
N LYS A 73 -0.17 4.73 -6.35
CA LYS A 73 -0.22 3.35 -6.86
C LYS A 73 -0.36 2.35 -5.72
N PHE A 74 0.34 2.57 -4.61
CA PHE A 74 0.24 1.75 -3.43
C PHE A 74 -1.12 1.85 -2.72
N GLN A 75 -1.79 3.01 -2.76
CA GLN A 75 -3.16 3.11 -2.21
C GLN A 75 -4.15 2.22 -2.98
N VAL A 76 -4.03 2.14 -4.30
CA VAL A 76 -4.85 1.23 -5.13
C VAL A 76 -4.49 -0.23 -4.81
N PHE A 77 -3.20 -0.54 -4.69
CA PHE A 77 -2.75 -1.88 -4.32
C PHE A 77 -3.32 -2.32 -2.97
N GLN A 78 -3.19 -1.51 -1.91
CA GLN A 78 -3.73 -1.81 -0.59
C GLN A 78 -5.25 -2.05 -0.62
N TRP A 79 -5.98 -1.26 -1.40
CA TRP A 79 -7.41 -1.49 -1.61
C TRP A 79 -7.69 -2.84 -2.27
N LEU A 80 -6.99 -3.17 -3.36
CA LEU A 80 -7.19 -4.41 -4.10
C LEU A 80 -6.92 -5.65 -3.24
N ILE A 81 -5.87 -5.63 -2.42
CA ILE A 81 -5.51 -6.75 -1.55
C ILE A 81 -6.18 -6.70 -0.17
N GLY A 82 -6.97 -5.66 0.13
CA GLY A 82 -7.63 -5.50 1.41
C GLY A 82 -6.66 -5.32 2.58
N ALA A 83 -5.58 -4.55 2.39
CA ALA A 83 -4.66 -4.17 3.46
C ALA A 83 -5.26 -3.06 4.31
N THR A 84 -5.70 -3.39 5.51
CA THR A 84 -6.43 -2.49 6.40
C THR A 84 -5.52 -1.71 7.37
N ASP A 85 -4.26 -2.11 7.53
CA ASP A 85 -3.33 -1.56 8.53
C ASP A 85 -2.24 -0.65 7.96
N GLY A 86 -2.47 -0.09 6.77
CA GLY A 86 -1.57 0.85 6.09
C GLY A 86 -1.49 2.24 6.75
N HIS A 87 -1.13 2.30 8.02
CA HIS A 87 -1.08 3.52 8.82
C HIS A 87 0.25 4.29 8.65
N ALA A 88 0.36 5.47 9.27
CA ALA A 88 1.50 6.37 9.09
C ALA A 88 2.87 5.71 9.28
N LYS A 89 3.01 4.80 10.25
CA LYS A 89 4.29 4.13 10.54
C LYS A 89 4.72 3.07 9.50
N ASN A 90 3.86 2.71 8.55
CA ASN A 90 4.19 1.76 7.46
C ASN A 90 4.74 2.47 6.23
N PHE A 91 4.96 3.79 6.33
CA PHE A 91 5.62 4.59 5.33
C PHE A 91 6.82 5.27 5.98
N SER A 92 7.97 5.15 5.33
CA SER A 92 9.21 5.77 5.79
C SER A 92 9.86 6.58 4.68
N VAL A 93 10.77 7.46 5.05
CA VAL A 93 11.69 8.13 4.14
C VAL A 93 13.14 7.81 4.50
N PHE A 94 13.99 7.72 3.49
CA PHE A 94 15.43 7.82 3.69
C PHE A 94 15.80 9.28 3.92
N ILE A 95 16.65 9.53 4.91
CA ILE A 95 17.28 10.83 5.11
C ILE A 95 18.63 10.82 4.39
N GLN A 96 18.83 11.77 3.49
CA GLN A 96 20.02 11.89 2.66
C GLN A 96 20.94 13.00 3.16
N ALA A 97 22.14 13.06 2.59
CA ALA A 97 23.10 14.11 2.90
C ALA A 97 22.48 15.50 2.64
N GLY A 98 22.73 16.46 3.53
CA GLY A 98 22.15 17.80 3.43
C GLY A 98 20.68 17.90 3.87
N GLY A 99 20.07 16.81 4.35
CA GLY A 99 18.71 16.81 4.90
C GLY A 99 17.60 16.64 3.86
N SER A 100 17.92 16.37 2.58
CA SER A 100 16.91 15.93 1.62
C SER A 100 16.40 14.53 1.98
N TYR A 101 15.25 14.16 1.44
CA TYR A 101 14.61 12.89 1.73
C TYR A 101 13.91 12.31 0.50
N ARG A 102 13.68 11.00 0.52
CA ARG A 102 12.85 10.29 -0.46
C ARG A 102 12.17 9.07 0.16
N LEU A 103 11.05 8.64 -0.41
CA LEU A 103 10.27 7.50 0.06
C LEU A 103 11.11 6.20 0.06
N THR A 104 10.95 5.38 1.10
CA THR A 104 11.53 4.02 1.14
C THR A 104 10.63 3.04 0.37
N PRO A 105 11.10 1.80 0.11
CA PRO A 105 10.19 0.72 -0.26
C PRO A 105 9.04 0.56 0.75
N PHE A 106 7.90 0.07 0.30
CA PHE A 106 6.76 -0.28 1.16
C PHE A 106 7.03 -1.58 1.92
N TYR A 107 6.53 -1.69 3.15
CA TYR A 107 6.73 -2.82 4.05
C TYR A 107 5.48 -3.06 4.90
N ASP A 108 5.49 -4.13 5.70
CA ASP A 108 4.38 -4.54 6.57
C ASP A 108 3.04 -4.64 5.83
N ILE A 109 3.06 -5.39 4.73
CA ILE A 109 1.91 -5.59 3.85
C ILE A 109 1.20 -6.90 4.21
N ILE A 110 -0.01 -6.79 4.76
CA ILE A 110 -0.83 -7.94 5.13
C ILE A 110 -2.26 -7.72 4.63
N SER A 111 -2.81 -8.73 3.96
CA SER A 111 -4.22 -8.75 3.56
C SER A 111 -5.11 -9.19 4.72
N ALA A 112 -6.25 -8.52 4.90
CA ALA A 112 -7.30 -8.96 5.82
C ALA A 112 -8.28 -9.97 5.20
N PHE A 113 -8.12 -10.36 3.94
CA PHE A 113 -9.04 -11.31 3.30
C PHE A 113 -9.01 -12.72 3.90
N PRO A 114 -7.84 -13.30 4.27
CA PRO A 114 -7.80 -14.64 4.87
C PRO A 114 -8.51 -14.76 6.23
N VAL A 115 -8.81 -13.64 6.91
CA VAL A 115 -9.53 -13.65 8.20
C VAL A 115 -11.05 -13.49 8.07
N LEU A 116 -11.56 -13.33 6.85
CA LEU A 116 -13.00 -13.22 6.60
C LEU A 116 -13.72 -14.55 6.88
N GLY A 117 -14.95 -14.46 7.39
CA GLY A 117 -15.82 -15.61 7.63
C GLY A 117 -15.47 -16.46 8.86
N GLY A 118 -14.19 -16.65 9.18
CA GLY A 118 -13.75 -17.51 10.29
C GLY A 118 -14.13 -17.01 11.69
N THR A 119 -14.25 -15.70 11.88
CA THR A 119 -14.55 -15.07 13.18
C THR A 119 -15.80 -14.18 13.15
N GLY A 120 -16.60 -14.27 12.08
CA GLY A 120 -17.77 -13.40 11.87
C GLY A 120 -17.47 -12.04 11.24
N ILE A 121 -16.20 -11.76 10.88
CA ILE A 121 -15.81 -10.54 10.14
C ILE A 121 -16.27 -10.66 8.68
N HIS A 122 -17.02 -9.66 8.21
CA HIS A 122 -17.48 -9.58 6.84
C HIS A 122 -16.66 -8.56 6.04
N ILE A 123 -16.61 -8.70 4.70
CA ILE A 123 -15.85 -7.79 3.83
C ILE A 123 -16.30 -6.31 3.96
N SER A 124 -17.55 -6.08 4.36
CA SER A 124 -18.09 -4.74 4.63
C SER A 124 -17.42 -4.05 5.82
N ASP A 125 -16.80 -4.81 6.71
CA ASP A 125 -16.16 -4.30 7.93
C ASP A 125 -14.72 -3.85 7.67
N LEU A 126 -14.11 -4.31 6.57
CA LEU A 126 -12.75 -3.96 6.18
C LEU A 126 -12.67 -2.50 5.73
N LYS A 127 -11.80 -1.73 6.38
CA LYS A 127 -11.56 -0.31 6.11
C LYS A 127 -10.06 -0.06 5.90
N LEU A 128 -9.72 0.75 4.91
CA LEU A 128 -8.37 1.29 4.76
C LEU A 128 -8.03 2.19 5.95
N ALA A 129 -6.76 2.18 6.39
CA ALA A 129 -6.26 3.05 7.45
C ALA A 129 -6.27 4.54 7.09
N MET A 130 -6.15 4.87 5.79
CA MET A 130 -6.24 6.23 5.28
C MET A 130 -7.36 6.33 4.25
N GLY A 131 -8.28 7.28 4.46
CA GLY A 131 -9.48 7.42 3.64
C GLY A 131 -9.27 8.19 2.35
N LEU A 132 -9.96 7.74 1.30
CA LEU A 132 -10.04 8.42 0.01
C LEU A 132 -11.10 9.52 0.03
N ASN A 133 -10.98 10.49 -0.87
CA ASN A 133 -11.99 11.52 -1.06
C ASN A 133 -13.33 10.92 -1.54
N ALA A 134 -14.44 11.47 -1.05
CA ALA A 134 -15.80 11.07 -1.41
C ALA A 134 -16.71 12.29 -1.53
N SER A 135 -17.93 12.11 -2.06
CA SER A 135 -18.92 13.19 -2.16
C SER A 135 -19.28 13.81 -0.80
N LYS A 136 -19.16 13.03 0.28
CA LYS A 136 -19.24 13.50 1.68
C LYS A 136 -18.13 12.84 2.48
N GLY A 137 -17.23 13.66 3.05
CA GLY A 137 -16.14 13.19 3.90
C GLY A 137 -15.18 12.23 3.18
N LYS A 138 -14.78 11.15 3.87
CA LYS A 138 -13.85 10.14 3.34
C LYS A 138 -14.51 8.79 3.13
N LYS A 139 -14.00 8.02 2.16
CA LYS A 139 -14.33 6.62 1.92
C LYS A 139 -13.20 5.72 2.38
N MET A 140 -13.49 4.84 3.34
CA MET A 140 -12.52 3.89 3.90
C MET A 140 -12.93 2.44 3.69
N ALA A 141 -14.23 2.14 3.71
CA ALA A 141 -14.72 0.77 3.55
C ALA A 141 -14.33 0.20 2.17
N ILE A 142 -13.48 -0.83 2.16
CA ILE A 142 -12.90 -1.44 0.95
C ILE A 142 -14.00 -1.87 -0.01
N ASP A 143 -15.07 -2.47 0.51
CA ASP A 143 -16.18 -2.94 -0.29
C ASP A 143 -16.97 -1.81 -0.99
N LYS A 144 -16.81 -0.56 -0.55
CA LYS A 144 -17.52 0.61 -1.09
C LYS A 144 -16.62 1.56 -1.90
N ILE A 145 -15.34 1.23 -2.07
CA ILE A 145 -14.37 2.00 -2.86
C ILE A 145 -14.39 1.55 -4.33
N TYR A 146 -14.20 2.50 -5.22
CA TYR A 146 -14.32 2.40 -6.69
C TYR A 146 -13.35 3.40 -7.34
N PRO A 147 -13.00 3.25 -8.63
CA PRO A 147 -12.05 4.14 -9.34
C PRO A 147 -12.31 5.64 -9.14
N ARG A 148 -13.58 6.06 -9.22
CA ARG A 148 -13.99 7.45 -8.98
C ARG A 148 -13.47 8.06 -7.67
N HIS A 149 -13.28 7.26 -6.61
CA HIS A 149 -12.77 7.77 -5.33
C HIS A 149 -11.26 8.04 -5.40
N PHE A 150 -10.51 7.22 -6.13
CA PHE A 150 -9.08 7.47 -6.38
C PHE A 150 -8.90 8.70 -7.26
N LEU A 151 -9.69 8.83 -8.34
CA LEU A 151 -9.69 10.01 -9.21
C LEU A 151 -10.06 11.28 -8.43
N ALA A 152 -11.14 11.25 -7.66
CA ALA A 152 -11.54 12.39 -6.82
C ALA A 152 -10.47 12.75 -5.76
N THR A 153 -9.72 11.77 -5.27
CA THR A 153 -8.58 12.01 -4.37
C THR A 153 -7.43 12.67 -5.12
N ALA A 154 -7.07 12.14 -6.29
CA ALA A 154 -6.03 12.70 -7.15
C ALA A 154 -6.29 14.17 -7.49
N THR A 155 -7.52 14.50 -7.90
CA THR A 155 -7.93 15.88 -8.22
C THR A 155 -7.69 16.84 -7.05
N VAL A 156 -8.16 16.49 -5.85
CA VAL A 156 -8.01 17.36 -4.66
C VAL A 156 -6.54 17.52 -4.26
N LEU A 157 -5.72 16.49 -4.46
CA LEU A 157 -4.30 16.49 -4.12
C LEU A 157 -3.39 17.02 -5.23
N ARG A 158 -3.96 17.52 -6.33
CA ARG A 158 -3.25 17.96 -7.53
C ARG A 158 -2.28 16.89 -8.05
N PHE A 159 -2.68 15.62 -7.96
CA PHE A 159 -1.99 14.51 -8.62
C PHE A 159 -2.53 14.41 -10.06
N PRO A 160 -1.67 14.36 -11.10
CA PRO A 160 -2.12 14.36 -12.48
C PRO A 160 -3.12 13.24 -12.76
N GLU A 161 -4.32 13.60 -13.23
CA GLU A 161 -5.39 12.64 -13.46
C GLU A 161 -4.98 11.55 -14.48
N VAL A 162 -4.21 11.94 -15.50
CA VAL A 162 -3.64 11.01 -16.48
C VAL A 162 -2.80 9.90 -15.83
N GLN A 163 -2.01 10.23 -14.79
CA GLN A 163 -1.21 9.23 -14.06
C GLN A 163 -2.10 8.34 -13.18
N MET A 164 -3.20 8.89 -12.62
CA MET A 164 -4.14 8.08 -11.87
C MET A 164 -4.89 7.09 -12.77
N HIS A 165 -5.28 7.52 -13.98
CA HIS A 165 -5.86 6.63 -15.00
C HIS A 165 -4.87 5.55 -15.43
N GLU A 166 -3.60 5.90 -15.64
CA GLU A 166 -2.53 4.94 -15.94
C GLU A 166 -2.40 3.87 -14.86
N ILE A 167 -2.30 4.28 -13.58
CA ILE A 167 -2.24 3.35 -12.44
C ILE A 167 -3.43 2.38 -12.43
N LEU A 168 -4.65 2.90 -12.58
CA LEU A 168 -5.87 2.09 -12.56
C LEU A 168 -5.94 1.13 -13.76
N SER A 169 -5.53 1.59 -14.94
CA SER A 169 -5.46 0.78 -16.16
C SER A 169 -4.42 -0.32 -16.06
N ASP A 170 -3.23 -0.03 -15.50
CA ASP A 170 -2.19 -1.03 -15.27
C ASP A 170 -2.69 -2.15 -14.34
N PHE A 171 -3.34 -1.82 -13.23
CA PHE A 171 -3.93 -2.84 -12.37
C PHE A 171 -5.05 -3.62 -13.07
N ALA A 172 -5.89 -2.95 -13.89
CA ALA A 172 -6.93 -3.64 -14.68
C ALA A 172 -6.33 -4.70 -15.62
N ARG A 173 -5.17 -4.41 -16.22
CA ARG A 173 -4.51 -5.31 -17.18
C ARG A 173 -3.63 -6.37 -16.51
N MET A 174 -2.91 -6.01 -15.45
CA MET A 174 -1.81 -6.84 -14.93
C MET A 174 -2.22 -7.79 -13.81
N ILE A 175 -3.28 -7.48 -13.05
CA ILE A 175 -3.65 -8.26 -11.85
C ILE A 175 -3.89 -9.76 -12.13
N PRO A 176 -4.64 -10.17 -13.18
CA PRO A 176 -4.88 -11.60 -13.43
C PRO A 176 -3.58 -12.39 -13.61
N ALA A 177 -2.70 -11.92 -14.49
CA ALA A 177 -1.40 -12.56 -14.73
C ALA A 177 -0.47 -12.48 -13.51
N ALA A 178 -0.52 -11.40 -12.73
CA ALA A 178 0.27 -11.26 -11.52
C ALA A 178 -0.13 -12.31 -10.46
N LEU A 179 -1.43 -12.60 -10.30
CA LEU A 179 -1.91 -13.63 -9.38
C LEU A 179 -1.44 -15.02 -9.82
N ASP A 180 -1.54 -15.34 -11.12
CA ASP A 180 -1.06 -16.61 -11.66
C ASP A 180 0.46 -16.79 -11.48
N ASN A 181 1.24 -15.75 -11.78
CA ASN A 181 2.69 -15.76 -11.60
C ASN A 181 3.09 -15.92 -10.13
N VAL A 182 2.35 -15.33 -9.18
CA VAL A 182 2.62 -15.53 -7.75
C VAL A 182 2.32 -16.97 -7.36
N LYS A 183 1.19 -17.55 -7.78
CA LYS A 183 0.81 -18.94 -7.46
C LYS A 183 1.88 -19.96 -7.88
N THR A 184 2.53 -19.77 -9.02
CA THR A 184 3.61 -20.67 -9.49
C THR A 184 4.92 -20.54 -8.71
N SER A 185 5.08 -19.48 -7.91
CA SER A 185 6.27 -19.23 -7.08
C SER A 185 6.11 -19.61 -5.60
N LEU A 186 4.92 -20.07 -5.20
CA LEU A 186 4.65 -20.44 -3.82
C LEU A 186 5.28 -21.80 -3.47
N PRO A 187 5.76 -21.99 -2.23
CA PRO A 187 6.23 -23.29 -1.78
C PRO A 187 5.07 -24.29 -1.72
N THR A 188 5.38 -25.59 -1.82
CA THR A 188 4.37 -26.66 -1.88
C THR A 188 3.54 -26.79 -0.61
N ASP A 189 4.03 -26.32 0.53
CA ASP A 189 3.34 -26.30 1.82
C ASP A 189 2.61 -24.98 2.10
N PHE A 190 2.52 -24.07 1.12
CA PHE A 190 1.81 -22.82 1.28
C PHE A 190 0.30 -23.06 1.48
N PRO A 191 -0.35 -22.42 2.46
CA PRO A 191 -1.76 -22.65 2.74
C PRO A 191 -2.67 -22.20 1.60
N GLU A 192 -3.30 -23.15 0.93
CA GLU A 192 -4.20 -22.90 -0.21
C GLU A 192 -5.37 -21.98 0.16
N ASN A 193 -5.91 -22.09 1.39
CA ASN A 193 -6.99 -21.24 1.86
C ASN A 193 -6.60 -19.75 1.89
N VAL A 194 -5.32 -19.42 2.12
CA VAL A 194 -4.82 -18.03 2.05
C VAL A 194 -4.83 -17.55 0.60
N VAL A 195 -4.35 -18.37 -0.32
CA VAL A 195 -4.36 -18.05 -1.77
C VAL A 195 -5.79 -17.82 -2.24
N THR A 196 -6.69 -18.77 -1.98
CA THR A 196 -8.10 -18.68 -2.41
C THR A 196 -8.79 -17.45 -1.85
N ALA A 197 -8.60 -17.14 -0.56
CA ALA A 197 -9.21 -15.97 0.07
C ALA A 197 -8.72 -14.65 -0.53
N VAL A 198 -7.40 -14.53 -0.79
CA VAL A 198 -6.83 -13.32 -1.39
C VAL A 198 -7.24 -13.20 -2.84
N GLU A 199 -7.00 -14.23 -3.66
CA GLU A 199 -7.27 -14.22 -5.10
C GLU A 199 -8.75 -13.91 -5.39
N THR A 200 -9.68 -14.58 -4.71
CA THR A 200 -11.11 -14.39 -4.92
C THR A 200 -11.53 -12.94 -4.67
N ASN A 201 -11.05 -12.33 -3.59
CA ASN A 201 -11.42 -10.96 -3.23
C ASN A 201 -10.69 -9.92 -4.07
N VAL A 202 -9.42 -10.16 -4.42
CA VAL A 202 -8.67 -9.32 -5.36
C VAL A 202 -9.37 -9.29 -6.71
N LEU A 203 -9.75 -10.44 -7.28
CA LEU A 203 -10.46 -10.52 -8.56
C LEU A 203 -11.85 -9.87 -8.50
N ARG A 204 -12.56 -10.01 -7.37
CA ARG A 204 -13.84 -9.32 -7.14
C ARG A 204 -13.70 -7.79 -7.19
N LEU A 205 -12.67 -7.24 -6.55
CA LEU A 205 -12.41 -5.79 -6.55
C LEU A 205 -11.84 -5.31 -7.90
N HIS A 206 -10.95 -6.10 -8.50
CA HIS A 206 -10.42 -5.89 -9.84
C HIS A 206 -11.52 -5.82 -10.90
N GLY A 207 -12.62 -6.57 -10.73
CA GLY A 207 -13.82 -6.45 -11.57
C GLY A 207 -14.42 -5.04 -11.64
N ARG A 208 -14.10 -4.14 -10.70
CA ARG A 208 -14.48 -2.72 -10.75
C ARG A 208 -13.55 -1.91 -11.65
N LEU A 209 -12.30 -2.32 -11.80
CA LEU A 209 -11.34 -1.73 -12.72
C LEU A 209 -11.60 -2.21 -14.15
N SER A 210 -11.76 -3.51 -14.37
CA SER A 210 -11.93 -4.08 -15.72
C SER A 210 -13.19 -3.58 -16.43
N ARG A 211 -14.25 -3.22 -15.71
CA ARG A 211 -15.45 -2.61 -16.30
C ARG A 211 -15.24 -1.20 -16.83
N GLU A 212 -14.30 -0.45 -16.25
CA GLU A 212 -14.01 0.94 -16.63
C GLU A 212 -12.77 1.05 -17.55
N TYR A 213 -11.78 0.18 -17.37
CA TYR A 213 -10.45 0.24 -18.00
C TYR A 213 -10.07 -1.04 -18.77
N GLY A 214 -10.91 -2.07 -18.75
CA GLY A 214 -10.65 -3.30 -19.51
C GLY A 214 -10.69 -3.03 -21.01
N SER A 215 -9.77 -3.64 -21.74
CA SER A 215 -9.88 -3.73 -23.19
C SER A 215 -11.15 -4.52 -23.53
N LYS A 216 -11.98 -4.00 -24.44
CA LYS A 216 -13.05 -4.79 -25.07
C LYS A 216 -12.46 -5.97 -25.84
#